data_AF-A0A4Y2JLL7-F1
#
_entry.id   AF-A0A4Y2JLL7-F1
#
_cell.length_a   1.000
_cell.length_b   1.000
_cell.length_c   1.000
_cell.angle_alpha   90.00
_cell.angle_beta   90.00
_cell.angle_gamma   90.00
#
_symmetry.space_group_name_H-M   'P 1'
#
loop_
_entity.id
_entity.type
_entity.pdbx_description
1 polymer ?
#
loop_
_entity_poly.entity_id
_entity_poly.type
_entity_poly.pdbx_seq_one_letter_code
_entity_poly.pdbx_strand_id
1 'polypeptide(L)'
;MNINFISDLNNLFDIAHANALEIINIEEDRKLLLSQREPGRRGCLMGVDMKLAKREERVLLRVIEQENRLAKAHYSSEIDGKFMDSSEESSGTEDISDQPGPSSNITQSSLEENINAQI
;
A
#
# COMPACT_ATOMS: atom_id res chain seq x y z
N MET A 1 -13.45 7.73 38.71
CA MET A 1 -12.00 7.52 38.93
C MET A 1 -11.70 7.93 40.36
N ASN A 2 -11.03 7.10 41.15
CA ASN A 2 -10.73 7.44 42.55
C ASN A 2 -9.61 8.49 42.57
N ILE A 3 -9.88 9.68 43.11
CA ILE A 3 -8.94 10.82 43.09
C ILE A 3 -7.65 10.48 43.85
N ASN A 4 -7.78 9.74 44.97
CA ASN A 4 -6.64 9.32 45.78
C ASN A 4 -5.73 8.36 44.99
N PHE A 5 -6.30 7.47 44.19
CA PHE A 5 -5.52 6.56 43.36
C PHE A 5 -4.63 7.30 42.36
N ILE A 6 -5.14 8.36 41.73
CA ILE A 6 -4.38 9.14 40.73
C ILE A 6 -3.25 9.91 41.41
N SER A 7 -3.51 10.55 42.55
CA SER A 7 -2.47 11.29 43.29
C SER A 7 -1.37 10.36 43.80
N ASP A 8 -1.74 9.20 44.32
CA ASP A 8 -0.79 8.22 44.85
C ASP A 8 0.08 7.66 43.72
N LEU A 9 -0.52 7.40 42.55
CA LEU A 9 0.18 6.95 41.36
C LEU A 9 1.19 8.00 40.86
N ASN A 10 0.79 9.28 40.80
CA ASN A 10 1.68 10.36 40.39
C ASN A 10 2.86 10.52 41.36
N ASN A 11 2.60 10.48 42.67
CA ASN A 11 3.66 10.55 43.68
C ASN A 11 4.65 9.38 43.56
N LEU A 12 4.16 8.17 43.32
CA LEU A 12 5.02 7.00 43.06
C LEU A 12 5.91 7.24 41.85
N PHE A 13 5.33 7.72 40.74
CA PHE A 13 6.11 8.04 39.56
C PHE A 13 7.13 9.13 39.85
N ASP A 14 6.82 10.16 40.66
CA ASP A 14 7.75 11.27 40.96
C ASP A 14 9.01 10.77 41.63
N ILE A 15 8.84 9.91 42.64
CA ILE A 15 9.93 9.27 43.36
C ILE A 15 10.72 8.33 42.43
N ALA A 16 10.02 7.47 41.69
CA ALA A 16 10.67 6.50 40.80
C ALA A 16 11.45 7.18 39.66
N HIS A 17 10.90 8.25 39.08
CA HIS A 17 11.56 9.03 38.02
C HIS A 17 12.86 9.66 38.51
N ALA A 18 12.84 10.30 39.69
CA ALA A 18 14.02 10.92 40.27
C ALA A 18 15.12 9.87 40.51
N ASN A 19 14.77 8.74 41.13
CA ASN A 19 15.70 7.64 41.37
C ASN A 19 16.26 7.05 40.07
N ALA A 20 15.42 6.87 39.06
CA ALA A 20 15.86 6.34 37.76
C ALA A 20 16.83 7.32 37.06
N LEU A 21 16.60 8.62 37.16
CA LEU A 21 17.53 9.64 36.65
C LEU A 21 18.86 9.66 37.40
N GLU A 22 18.98 9.13 38.61
CA GLU A 22 20.29 8.97 39.26
C GLU A 22 21.05 7.73 38.75
N ILE A 23 20.33 6.71 38.30
CA ILE A 23 20.89 5.43 37.86
C ILE A 23 21.27 5.44 36.37
N ILE A 24 20.47 6.11 35.52
CA ILE A 24 20.65 6.10 34.07
C ILE A 24 21.81 7.02 33.66
N ASN A 25 22.81 6.42 33.01
CA ASN A 25 23.99 7.11 32.50
C ASN A 25 23.90 7.48 31.01
N ILE A 26 23.02 6.83 30.25
CA ILE A 26 22.85 7.08 28.80
C ILE A 26 21.95 8.29 28.62
N GLU A 27 22.45 9.34 27.98
CA GLU A 27 21.75 10.63 27.84
C GLU A 27 20.45 10.51 27.04
N GLU A 28 20.43 9.66 26.00
CA GLU A 28 19.24 9.36 25.21
C GLU A 28 18.13 8.74 26.08
N ASP A 29 18.49 7.81 26.95
CA ASP A 29 17.54 7.14 27.86
C ASP A 29 17.00 8.12 28.90
N ARG A 30 17.84 9.03 29.40
CA ARG A 30 17.42 10.12 30.30
C ARG A 30 16.39 11.03 29.62
N LYS A 31 16.66 11.44 28.37
CA LYS A 31 15.74 12.26 27.55
C LYS A 31 14.42 11.54 27.29
N LEU A 32 14.47 10.23 27.03
CA LEU A 32 13.28 9.41 26.81
C LEU A 32 12.44 9.32 28.09
N LEU A 33 13.09 9.08 29.24
CA LEU A 33 12.45 9.03 30.56
C LEU A 33 11.80 10.38 30.94
N LEU A 34 12.47 11.50 30.65
CA LEU A 34 11.89 12.84 30.83
C LEU A 34 10.69 13.06 29.91
N SER A 35 10.79 12.62 28.65
CA SER A 35 9.71 12.78 27.66
C SER A 35 8.43 12.01 28.04
N GLN A 36 8.53 10.94 28.84
CA GLN A 36 7.37 10.19 29.34
C GLN A 36 6.49 10.99 30.31
N ARG A 37 7.02 12.07 30.90
CA ARG A 37 6.27 12.99 31.76
C ARG A 37 5.45 14.00 30.99
N GLU A 38 5.82 14.25 29.73
CA GLU A 38 5.15 15.24 28.91
C GLU A 38 3.77 14.70 28.49
N PRO A 39 2.72 15.54 28.53
CA PRO A 39 1.41 15.13 28.04
C PRO A 39 1.48 14.81 26.53
N GLY A 40 0.81 13.74 26.12
CA GLY A 40 0.94 13.16 24.78
C GLY A 40 1.78 11.87 24.83
N ARG A 41 1.72 11.02 23.79
CA ARG A 41 2.41 9.72 23.78
C ARG A 41 3.94 9.85 23.59
N ARG A 42 4.53 10.93 24.04
CA ARG A 42 5.95 11.24 23.88
C ARG A 42 6.74 10.42 24.91
N GLY A 43 7.89 9.89 24.50
CA GLY A 43 8.64 8.93 25.34
C GLY A 43 7.95 7.57 25.57
N CYS A 44 6.76 7.34 25.00
CA CYS A 44 6.11 6.05 25.04
C CYS A 44 6.91 5.06 24.19
N LEU A 45 7.33 3.95 24.80
CA LEU A 45 7.88 2.79 24.09
C LEU A 45 6.74 2.05 23.36
N MET A 46 6.05 2.70 22.41
CA MET A 46 5.20 1.98 21.48
C MET A 46 6.12 1.21 20.53
N GLY A 47 6.16 -0.10 20.66
CA GLY A 47 6.86 -0.94 19.68
C GLY A 47 6.18 -0.81 18.32
N VAL A 48 6.98 -0.56 17.27
CA VAL A 48 6.50 -0.76 15.90
C VAL A 48 6.42 -2.26 15.67
N ASP A 49 5.24 -2.77 15.31
CA ASP A 49 5.12 -4.17 14.87
C ASP A 49 5.87 -4.33 13.55
N MET A 50 7.12 -4.77 13.66
CA MET A 50 8.03 -4.95 12.54
C MET A 50 7.49 -5.94 11.49
N LYS A 51 6.63 -6.89 11.89
CA LYS A 51 6.01 -7.82 10.93
C LYS A 51 4.98 -7.10 10.07
N LEU A 52 4.20 -6.23 10.68
CA LEU A 52 3.24 -5.38 9.96
C LEU A 52 3.96 -4.38 9.07
N ALA A 53 4.96 -3.66 9.60
CA ALA A 53 5.73 -2.67 8.85
C ALA A 53 6.38 -3.26 7.58
N LYS A 54 7.06 -4.42 7.70
CA LYS A 54 7.66 -5.12 6.55
C LYS A 54 6.63 -5.60 5.53
N ARG A 55 5.40 -5.92 5.97
CA ARG A 55 4.32 -6.32 5.05
C ARG A 55 3.85 -5.12 4.24
N GLU A 56 3.61 -3.99 4.90
CA GLU A 56 3.16 -2.75 4.27
C GLU A 56 4.20 -2.24 3.27
N GLU A 57 5.49 -2.27 3.62
CA GLU A 57 6.58 -1.92 2.73
C GLU A 57 6.58 -2.76 1.44
N ARG A 58 6.43 -4.09 1.54
CA ARG A 58 6.31 -4.97 0.37
C ARG A 58 5.08 -4.68 -0.48
N VAL A 59 3.96 -4.29 0.14
CA VAL A 59 2.75 -3.91 -0.60
C VAL A 59 3.01 -2.61 -1.36
N LEU A 60 3.60 -1.61 -0.71
CA LEU A 60 3.92 -0.33 -1.32
C LEU A 60 4.88 -0.49 -2.51
N LEU A 61 5.93 -1.29 -2.37
CA LEU A 61 6.86 -1.58 -3.45
C LEU A 61 6.18 -2.21 -4.67
N ARG A 62 5.22 -3.12 -4.46
CA ARG A 62 4.45 -3.73 -5.56
C ARG A 62 3.56 -2.71 -6.27
N VAL A 63 2.94 -1.79 -5.53
CA VAL A 63 2.13 -0.71 -6.11
C VAL A 63 3.01 0.19 -6.98
N ILE A 64 4.15 0.64 -6.45
CA ILE A 64 5.10 1.48 -7.19
C ILE A 64 5.62 0.77 -8.45
N GLU A 65 5.91 -0.53 -8.37
CA GLU A 65 6.34 -1.31 -9.53
C GLU A 65 5.24 -1.39 -10.59
N GLN A 66 4.00 -1.66 -10.20
CA GLN A 66 2.85 -1.72 -11.10
C GLN A 66 2.63 -0.38 -11.81
N GLU A 67 2.67 0.72 -11.07
CA GLU A 67 2.54 2.07 -11.61
C GLU A 67 3.66 2.38 -12.62
N ASN A 68 4.91 2.01 -12.31
CA ASN A 68 6.03 2.16 -13.23
C ASN A 68 5.87 1.33 -14.51
N ARG A 69 5.33 0.11 -14.42
CA ARG A 69 5.04 -0.72 -15.60
C ARG A 69 3.97 -0.08 -16.47
N LEU A 70 2.89 0.44 -15.87
CA LEU A 70 1.82 1.14 -16.56
C LEU A 70 2.33 2.42 -17.24
N ALA A 71 3.13 3.23 -16.54
CA ALA A 71 3.71 4.45 -17.08
C ALA A 71 4.61 4.16 -18.30
N LYS A 72 5.44 3.11 -18.23
CA LYS A 72 6.29 2.69 -19.37
C LYS A 72 5.47 2.20 -20.56
N ALA A 73 4.43 1.41 -20.33
CA ALA A 73 3.55 0.92 -21.39
C ALA A 73 2.78 2.06 -22.07
N HIS A 74 2.31 3.05 -21.29
CA HIS A 74 1.64 4.23 -21.84
C HIS A 74 2.56 5.02 -22.76
N TYR A 75 3.81 5.27 -22.33
CA TYR A 75 4.80 5.97 -23.14
C TYR A 75 5.14 5.22 -24.44
N SER A 76 5.29 3.89 -24.41
CA SER A 76 5.55 3.13 -25.64
C SER A 76 4.39 3.17 -26.64
N SER A 77 3.14 3.11 -26.16
CA SER A 77 1.97 3.13 -27.05
C SER A 77 1.77 4.49 -27.74
N GLU A 78 2.18 5.57 -27.08
CA GLU A 78 2.07 6.93 -27.62
C GLU A 78 3.10 7.21 -28.73
N ILE A 79 4.26 6.53 -28.68
CA ILE A 79 5.31 6.63 -29.70
C ILE A 79 4.92 5.82 -30.96
N ASP A 80 4.37 4.62 -30.80
CA ASP A 80 3.94 3.76 -31.93
C ASP A 80 2.77 4.37 -32.71
N GLY A 81 1.84 5.05 -32.03
CA GLY A 81 0.73 5.77 -32.68
C GLY A 81 1.17 6.95 -33.56
N LYS A 82 2.36 7.51 -33.32
CA LYS A 82 2.89 8.66 -34.07
C LYS A 82 3.64 8.28 -35.36
N PHE A 83 3.95 6.99 -35.56
CA PHE A 83 4.65 6.49 -36.75
C PHE A 83 3.70 6.04 -37.88
N MET A 84 2.44 5.72 -37.57
CA MET A 84 1.46 5.18 -38.54
C MET A 84 0.69 6.23 -39.36
N ASP A 85 0.89 7.53 -39.13
CA ASP A 85 0.14 8.61 -39.81
C ASP A 85 0.89 9.24 -41.01
N SER A 86 1.86 8.51 -41.59
CA SER A 86 2.57 8.93 -42.80
C SER A 86 2.55 7.81 -43.84
N SER A 87 1.37 7.57 -44.43
CA SER A 87 1.25 6.82 -45.66
C SER A 87 0.29 7.57 -46.57
N GLU A 88 0.86 8.22 -47.58
CA GLU A 88 0.16 8.95 -48.63
C GLU A 88 -0.76 8.01 -49.43
N GLU A 89 -1.96 8.51 -49.69
CA GLU A 89 -2.96 7.99 -50.63
C GLU A 89 -2.37 7.64 -52.00
N SER A 90 -2.67 6.45 -52.52
CA SER A 90 -2.55 6.12 -53.95
C SER A 90 -3.73 5.25 -54.38
N SER A 91 -4.66 5.87 -55.11
CA SER A 91 -5.86 5.24 -55.68
C SER A 91 -5.54 4.18 -56.75
N GLY A 92 -6.30 3.09 -56.79
CA GLY A 92 -6.23 2.08 -57.86
C GLY A 92 -7.36 1.02 -57.82
N THR A 93 -8.54 1.44 -58.29
CA THR A 93 -9.64 0.76 -59.02
C THR A 93 -9.79 -0.79 -59.13
N GLU A 94 -11.05 -1.22 -58.91
CA GLU A 94 -11.91 -2.29 -59.51
C GLU A 94 -11.59 -3.78 -59.18
N ASP A 95 -12.45 -4.45 -58.39
CA ASP A 95 -13.64 -5.28 -58.76
C ASP A 95 -13.30 -6.73 -59.18
N ILE A 96 -13.72 -7.73 -58.39
CA ILE A 96 -14.55 -8.86 -58.87
C ILE A 96 -15.05 -9.77 -57.72
N SER A 97 -16.36 -9.96 -57.75
CA SER A 97 -17.13 -11.21 -57.60
C SER A 97 -17.54 -11.73 -56.21
N ASP A 98 -18.86 -11.65 -56.02
CA ASP A 98 -19.71 -12.32 -55.03
C ASP A 98 -19.59 -13.85 -55.01
N GLN A 99 -19.56 -14.45 -53.80
CA GLN A 99 -20.36 -15.65 -53.51
C GLN A 99 -20.62 -15.78 -51.98
N PRO A 100 -21.85 -16.14 -51.56
CA PRO A 100 -22.21 -16.25 -50.15
C PRO A 100 -22.24 -17.69 -49.60
N GLY A 101 -21.81 -17.84 -48.34
CA GLY A 101 -22.33 -18.80 -47.33
C GLY A 101 -21.52 -20.09 -47.07
N PRO A 102 -21.81 -20.87 -45.98
CA PRO A 102 -22.81 -20.64 -44.94
C PRO A 102 -22.32 -20.82 -43.47
N SER A 103 -23.08 -20.19 -42.56
CA SER A 103 -23.61 -20.68 -41.27
C SER A 103 -22.70 -21.22 -40.14
N SER A 104 -22.75 -20.47 -39.03
CA SER A 104 -23.02 -20.87 -37.64
C SER A 104 -22.41 -22.16 -37.08
N ASN A 105 -21.75 -22.05 -35.92
CA ASN A 105 -22.06 -22.88 -34.75
C ASN A 105 -21.78 -22.13 -33.44
N ILE A 106 -22.83 -22.11 -32.62
CA ILE A 106 -22.92 -21.65 -31.24
C ILE A 106 -22.23 -22.69 -30.35
N THR A 107 -21.46 -22.23 -29.35
CA THR A 107 -21.39 -22.93 -28.07
C THR A 107 -21.48 -21.91 -26.93
N GLN A 108 -22.69 -21.80 -26.37
CA GLN A 108 -22.91 -21.36 -25.00
C GLN A 108 -22.81 -22.58 -24.07
N SER A 109 -22.04 -22.48 -22.98
CA SER A 109 -22.31 -23.18 -21.73
C SER A 109 -21.73 -22.32 -20.60
N SER A 110 -22.53 -21.43 -20.02
CA SER A 110 -23.31 -21.63 -18.79
C SER A 110 -22.45 -22.04 -17.58
N LEU A 111 -22.14 -21.02 -16.76
CA LEU A 111 -22.30 -20.96 -15.31
C LEU A 111 -22.28 -22.30 -14.55
N GLU A 112 -21.32 -22.45 -13.62
CA GLU A 112 -21.62 -22.81 -12.23
C GLU A 112 -20.62 -22.12 -11.27
N GLU A 113 -21.14 -21.15 -10.50
CA GLU A 113 -20.58 -20.75 -9.21
C GLU A 113 -20.75 -21.91 -8.22
N ASN A 114 -19.72 -22.22 -7.43
CA ASN A 114 -19.97 -22.73 -6.08
C ASN A 114 -18.94 -22.17 -5.10
N ILE A 115 -19.37 -21.08 -4.47
CA ILE A 115 -18.86 -20.59 -3.19
C ILE A 115 -19.52 -21.47 -2.12
N ASN A 116 -18.72 -22.14 -1.30
CA ASN A 116 -19.00 -22.48 0.11
C ASN A 116 -17.74 -23.18 0.66
N ALA A 117 -16.91 -22.61 1.54
CA ALA A 117 -17.18 -22.15 2.90
C ALA A 117 -17.79 -23.23 3.80
N GLN A 118 -16.93 -23.98 4.53
CA GLN A 118 -17.20 -24.49 5.88
C GLN A 118 -15.87 -25.01 6.48
N ILE A 119 -15.32 -24.24 7.42
CA ILE A 119 -15.19 -24.55 8.87
C ILE A 119 -14.02 -25.50 9.15
#